data_AF-A0A6J4MS88-F1
#
_entry.id   AF-A0A6J4MS88-F1
#
_cell.length_a   1.000
_cell.length_b   1.000
_cell.length_c   1.000
_cell.angle_alpha   90.00
_cell.angle_beta   90.00
_cell.angle_gamma   90.00
#
_symmetry.space_group_name_H-M   'P 1'
#
loop_
_entity.id
_entity.type
_entity.pdbx_description
1 polymer ?
#
loop_
_entity_poly.entity_id
_entity_poly.type
_entity_poly.pdbx_seq_one_letter_code
_entity_poly.pdbx_strand_id
1 'polypeptide(L)'
;MTFDAERDLLHEAYALPALTTRKFTHAELWQILGTLVDEAGCLSREEIGRSAEDRPLFAVRFGRGPLRVLLFSQMHGDEPSHTMGLADLLCYFAREPDDERVRRISEALTLAAVPMLNPDGAERFVRTNAQGIDI
;
A
#
# COMPACT_ATOMS: atom_id res chain seq x y z
N MET A 1 2.17 20.24 19.31
CA MET A 1 3.02 19.64 18.28
C MET A 1 2.59 20.24 16.94
N THR A 2 3.52 20.63 16.06
CA THR A 2 3.16 21.09 14.71
C THR A 2 2.81 19.90 13.84
N PHE A 3 2.01 20.11 12.80
CA PHE A 3 1.64 19.05 11.84
C PHE A 3 2.88 18.35 11.25
N ASP A 4 3.91 19.12 10.89
CA ASP A 4 5.14 18.56 10.33
C ASP A 4 5.89 17.66 11.33
N ALA A 5 5.95 18.04 12.60
CA ALA A 5 6.62 17.24 13.62
C ALA A 5 5.87 15.93 13.91
N GLU A 6 4.53 15.96 13.89
CA GLU A 6 3.72 14.74 14.04
C GLU A 6 3.89 13.81 12.84
N ARG A 7 3.88 14.36 11.61
CA ARG A 7 4.13 13.60 10.39
C ARG A 7 5.48 12.88 10.45
N ASP A 8 6.53 13.59 10.81
CA ASP A 8 7.89 13.04 10.81
C ASP A 8 8.03 11.90 11.82
N LEU A 9 7.40 12.03 12.99
CA LEU A 9 7.34 10.96 14.00
C LEU A 9 6.56 9.72 13.51
N LEU A 10 5.43 9.93 12.84
CA LEU A 10 4.66 8.82 12.25
C LEU A 10 5.47 8.11 11.16
N HIS A 11 6.16 8.86 10.31
CA HIS A 11 7.03 8.27 9.30
C HIS A 11 8.17 7.47 9.94
N GLU A 12 8.87 8.02 10.93
CA GLU A 12 9.95 7.31 11.64
C GLU A 12 9.46 6.00 12.30
N ALA A 13 8.24 6.00 12.84
CA ALA A 13 7.66 4.84 13.51
C ALA A 13 7.18 3.73 12.56
N TYR A 14 6.60 4.10 11.41
CA TYR A 14 5.87 3.17 10.54
C TYR A 14 6.48 2.98 9.15
N ALA A 15 7.49 3.76 8.77
CA ALA A 15 8.24 3.54 7.53
C ALA A 15 8.77 2.12 7.45
N LEU A 16 8.49 1.43 6.33
CA LEU A 16 9.05 0.10 6.11
C LEU A 16 10.54 0.21 5.77
N PRO A 17 11.47 -0.28 6.62
CA PRO A 17 12.90 -0.06 6.44
C PRO A 17 13.47 -0.72 5.18
N ALA A 18 12.76 -1.69 4.61
CA ALA A 18 13.16 -2.37 3.40
C ALA A 18 12.71 -1.63 2.12
N LEU A 19 11.82 -0.62 2.21
CA LEU A 19 11.41 0.25 1.09
C LEU A 19 12.12 1.61 1.19
N THR A 20 13.45 1.61 1.21
CA THR A 20 14.27 2.83 1.38
C THR A 20 14.62 3.54 0.07
N THR A 21 14.52 2.83 -1.06
CA THR A 21 14.80 3.39 -2.38
C THR A 21 13.49 3.66 -3.11
N ARG A 22 13.50 4.66 -4.01
CA ARG A 22 12.40 4.91 -4.95
C ARG A 22 12.38 3.92 -6.12
N LYS A 23 13.09 2.79 -6.03
CA LYS A 23 13.14 1.79 -7.09
C LYS A 23 13.05 0.41 -6.47
N PHE A 24 11.84 -0.11 -6.41
CA PHE A 24 11.54 -1.46 -5.99
C PHE A 24 10.59 -2.09 -7.00
N THR A 25 10.78 -3.38 -7.20
CA THR A 25 9.97 -4.25 -8.05
C THR A 25 8.69 -4.64 -7.36
N HIS A 26 7.76 -5.21 -8.13
CA HIS A 26 6.54 -5.81 -7.58
C HIS A 26 6.88 -6.92 -6.59
N ALA A 27 7.89 -7.74 -6.89
CA ALA A 27 8.33 -8.84 -6.03
C ALA A 27 8.88 -8.33 -4.69
N GLU A 28 9.76 -7.33 -4.72
CA GLU A 28 10.33 -6.73 -3.50
C GLU A 28 9.24 -6.12 -2.61
N LEU A 29 8.29 -5.39 -3.21
CA LEU A 29 7.13 -4.86 -2.47
C LEU A 29 6.40 -5.97 -1.71
N TRP A 30 6.05 -7.08 -2.37
CA TRP A 30 5.27 -8.13 -1.74
C TRP A 30 6.05 -9.06 -0.82
N GLN A 31 7.38 -9.15 -0.96
CA GLN A 31 8.21 -9.80 0.05
C GLN A 31 8.15 -9.06 1.39
N ILE A 32 8.14 -7.72 1.34
CA ILE A 32 8.14 -6.86 2.52
C ILE A 32 6.71 -6.70 3.07
N LEU A 33 5.80 -6.19 2.23
CA LEU A 33 4.44 -5.87 2.62
C LEU A 33 3.58 -7.14 2.83
N GLY A 34 3.82 -8.19 2.05
CA GLY A 34 3.05 -9.43 2.15
C GLY A 34 3.18 -10.08 3.52
N THR A 35 4.40 -10.17 4.06
CA THR A 35 4.66 -10.72 5.40
C THR A 35 3.90 -9.92 6.47
N LEU A 36 4.00 -8.59 6.43
CA LEU A 36 3.28 -7.70 7.36
C LEU A 36 1.76 -7.91 7.30
N VAL A 37 1.20 -7.99 6.09
CA VAL A 37 -0.25 -8.14 5.89
C VAL A 37 -0.72 -9.52 6.34
N ASP A 38 0.04 -10.58 6.05
CA ASP A 38 -0.34 -11.96 6.38
C ASP A 38 -0.28 -12.24 7.88
N GLU A 39 0.62 -11.58 8.62
CA GLU A 39 0.75 -11.69 10.08
C GLU A 39 -0.24 -10.80 10.85
N ALA A 40 -0.77 -9.76 10.22
CA ALA A 40 -1.68 -8.79 10.84
C ALA A 40 -3.13 -9.31 10.88
N GLY A 41 -3.65 -9.62 12.07
CA GLY A 41 -5.03 -10.10 12.23
C GLY A 41 -6.14 -9.11 11.84
N CYS A 42 -5.80 -7.82 11.63
CA CYS A 42 -6.73 -6.77 11.20
C CYS A 42 -6.68 -6.49 9.69
N LEU A 43 -5.73 -7.09 8.96
CA LEU A 43 -5.57 -6.95 7.52
C LEU A 43 -5.84 -8.28 6.81
N SER A 44 -6.10 -8.20 5.51
CA SER A 44 -6.14 -9.37 4.62
C SER A 44 -5.78 -8.92 3.22
N ARG A 45 -5.21 -9.79 2.40
CA ARG A 45 -4.99 -9.52 0.98
C ARG A 45 -5.70 -10.51 0.08
N GLU A 46 -6.11 -10.03 -1.08
CA GLU A 46 -6.83 -10.79 -2.11
C GLU A 46 -6.21 -10.47 -3.47
N GLU A 47 -5.94 -11.50 -4.29
CA GLU A 47 -5.58 -11.29 -5.70
C GLU A 47 -6.84 -10.84 -6.45
N ILE A 48 -6.82 -9.63 -6.99
CA ILE A 48 -7.95 -8.99 -7.68
C ILE A 48 -7.83 -9.02 -9.20
N GLY A 49 -6.70 -9.50 -9.72
CA GLY A 49 -6.43 -9.59 -11.14
C GLY A 49 -4.95 -9.79 -11.41
N ARG A 50 -4.59 -9.71 -12.70
CA ARG A 50 -3.21 -9.82 -13.16
C ARG A 50 -2.91 -8.77 -14.21
N SER A 51 -1.65 -8.36 -14.29
CA SER A 51 -1.16 -7.45 -15.31
C SER A 51 -1.06 -8.11 -16.68
N ALA A 52 -0.69 -7.34 -17.72
CA ALA A 52 -0.53 -7.86 -19.08
C ALA A 52 0.62 -8.88 -19.18
N GLU A 53 1.58 -8.81 -18.27
CA GLU A 53 2.69 -9.75 -18.14
C GLU A 53 2.51 -10.73 -16.97
N ASP A 54 1.26 -10.99 -16.59
CA ASP A 54 0.86 -12.02 -15.62
C ASP A 54 1.38 -11.80 -14.18
N ARG A 55 1.65 -10.55 -13.78
CA ARG A 55 1.97 -10.20 -12.39
C ARG A 55 0.68 -10.05 -11.58
N PRO A 56 0.54 -10.71 -10.41
CA PRO A 56 -0.68 -10.63 -9.63
C PRO A 56 -0.88 -9.23 -9.04
N LEU A 57 -2.10 -8.72 -9.10
CA LEU A 57 -2.53 -7.48 -8.45
C LEU A 57 -3.23 -7.85 -7.16
N PHE A 58 -2.80 -7.28 -6.04
CA PHE A 58 -3.44 -7.55 -4.76
C PHE A 58 -4.11 -6.31 -4.19
N ALA A 59 -5.30 -6.51 -3.62
CA ALA A 59 -5.95 -5.55 -2.74
C ALA A 59 -5.76 -5.96 -1.28
N VAL A 60 -5.32 -5.04 -0.44
CA VAL A 60 -5.27 -5.17 1.03
C VAL A 60 -6.53 -4.56 1.62
N ARG A 61 -7.26 -5.33 2.44
CA ARG A 61 -8.52 -4.91 3.08
C ARG A 61 -8.30 -4.57 4.55
N PHE A 62 -8.98 -3.53 5.02
CA PHE A 62 -9.00 -3.10 6.42
C PHE A 62 -10.37 -2.52 6.78
N GLY A 63 -10.77 -2.68 8.04
CA GLY A 63 -12.00 -2.09 8.56
C GLY A 63 -13.28 -2.82 8.17
N ARG A 64 -14.38 -2.42 8.80
CA ARG A 64 -15.73 -3.01 8.65
C ARG A 64 -16.83 -1.95 8.63
N GLY A 65 -16.46 -0.68 8.54
CA GLY A 65 -17.40 0.43 8.58
C GLY A 65 -18.22 0.58 7.30
N PRO A 66 -19.32 1.36 7.37
CA PRO A 66 -20.28 1.46 6.27
C PRO A 66 -19.75 2.21 5.06
N LEU A 67 -18.76 3.10 5.23
CA LEU A 67 -18.21 3.89 4.12
C LEU A 67 -17.12 3.10 3.40
N ARG A 68 -17.33 2.80 2.12
CA ARG A 68 -16.36 2.08 1.29
C ARG A 68 -15.39 3.06 0.65
N VAL A 69 -14.09 2.82 0.81
CA VAL A 69 -13.04 3.65 0.21
C VAL A 69 -12.03 2.77 -0.52
N LEU A 70 -11.74 3.15 -1.76
CA LEU A 70 -10.66 2.56 -2.56
C LEU A 70 -9.45 3.48 -2.50
N LEU A 71 -8.30 2.92 -2.13
CA LEU A 71 -7.01 3.56 -2.23
C LEU A 71 -6.21 2.80 -3.28
N PHE A 72 -5.58 3.51 -4.22
CA PHE A 72 -4.67 2.88 -5.17
C PHE A 72 -3.47 3.79 -5.42
N SER A 73 -2.35 3.20 -5.80
CA SER A 73 -1.13 3.94 -6.14
C SER A 73 -0.39 3.33 -7.33
N GLN A 74 0.57 4.09 -7.84
CA GLN A 74 1.51 3.68 -8.88
C GLN A 74 0.80 3.17 -10.13
N MET A 75 -0.19 3.95 -10.60
CA MET A 75 -0.73 3.85 -11.96
C MET A 75 0.36 4.18 -12.99
N HIS A 76 1.18 5.18 -12.69
CA HIS A 76 2.44 5.41 -13.35
C HIS A 76 3.53 4.59 -12.65
N GLY A 77 4.22 3.72 -13.39
CA GLY A 77 5.18 2.79 -12.83
C GLY A 77 6.40 3.45 -12.17
N ASP A 78 6.74 4.67 -12.60
CA ASP A 78 7.87 5.49 -12.12
C ASP A 78 7.52 6.41 -10.93
N GLU A 79 6.32 6.31 -10.36
CA GLU A 79 5.85 7.15 -9.24
C GLU A 79 5.58 6.34 -7.94
N PRO A 80 6.63 5.78 -7.29
CA PRO A 80 6.49 4.88 -6.15
C PRO A 80 6.13 5.55 -4.83
N SER A 81 6.19 6.89 -4.74
CA SER A 81 6.05 7.63 -3.47
C SER A 81 4.72 7.33 -2.77
N HIS A 82 3.63 7.18 -3.54
CA HIS A 82 2.32 6.87 -2.98
C HIS A 82 2.22 5.42 -2.50
N THR A 83 2.88 4.49 -3.19
CA THR A 83 2.99 3.08 -2.77
C THR A 83 3.70 2.97 -1.42
N MET A 84 4.79 3.72 -1.24
CA MET A 84 5.51 3.78 0.03
C MET A 84 4.61 4.34 1.14
N GLY A 85 3.89 5.44 0.88
CA GLY A 85 2.96 6.00 1.85
C GLY A 85 1.81 5.05 2.22
N LEU A 86 1.27 4.28 1.26
CA LEU A 86 0.28 3.24 1.56
C LEU A 86 0.89 2.11 2.39
N ALA A 87 2.14 1.73 2.12
CA ALA A 87 2.82 0.69 2.89
C ALA A 87 3.04 1.14 4.36
N ASP A 88 3.42 2.39 4.59
CA ASP A 88 3.54 2.99 5.93
C ASP A 88 2.18 3.01 6.66
N LEU A 89 1.11 3.38 5.95
CA LEU A 89 -0.26 3.39 6.52
C LEU A 89 -0.72 1.97 6.91
N LEU A 90 -0.46 0.98 6.07
CA LEU A 90 -0.78 -0.42 6.37
C LEU A 90 0.07 -0.94 7.53
N CYS A 91 1.33 -0.53 7.63
CA CYS A 91 2.21 -0.81 8.77
C CYS A 91 1.64 -0.23 10.07
N TYR A 92 1.15 1.01 10.05
CA TYR A 92 0.48 1.61 11.18
C TYR A 92 -0.76 0.81 11.62
N PHE A 93 -1.63 0.43 10.69
CA PHE A 93 -2.81 -0.39 11.02
C PHE A 93 -2.46 -1.76 11.59
N ALA A 94 -1.41 -2.40 11.05
CA ALA A 94 -0.95 -3.71 11.49
C ALA A 94 -0.33 -3.67 12.90
N ARG A 95 0.47 -2.64 13.20
CA ARG A 95 1.22 -2.52 14.46
C ARG A 95 0.40 -1.93 15.60
N GLU A 96 -0.58 -1.09 15.29
CA GLU A 96 -1.36 -0.34 16.29
C GLU A 96 -2.88 -0.63 16.21
N PRO A 97 -3.32 -1.90 16.22
CA PRO A 97 -4.74 -2.22 16.06
C PRO A 97 -5.63 -1.66 17.18
N ASP A 98 -5.04 -1.36 18.35
CA ASP A 98 -5.73 -0.82 19.51
C ASP A 98 -5.66 0.72 19.63
N ASP A 99 -4.90 1.41 18.77
CA ASP A 99 -4.88 2.88 18.72
C ASP A 99 -6.28 3.41 18.39
N GLU A 100 -6.72 4.43 19.13
CA GLU A 100 -8.07 5.02 18.99
C GLU A 100 -8.36 5.50 17.56
N ARG A 101 -7.36 6.07 16.86
CA ARG A 101 -7.49 6.52 15.47
C ARG A 101 -7.66 5.33 14.54
N VAL A 102 -6.88 4.26 14.72
CA VAL A 102 -6.98 3.03 13.91
C VAL A 102 -8.35 2.39 14.09
N ARG A 103 -8.84 2.29 15.33
CA ARG A 103 -10.19 1.79 15.63
C ARG A 103 -11.28 2.64 15.01
N ARG A 104 -11.19 3.97 15.13
CA ARG A 104 -12.15 4.90 14.54
C ARG A 104 -12.19 4.77 13.01
N ILE A 105 -11.03 4.64 12.36
CA ILE A 105 -10.93 4.40 10.92
C ILE A 105 -11.57 3.05 10.56
N SER A 106 -11.25 1.99 11.30
CA SER A 106 -11.79 0.63 11.09
C SER A 106 -13.31 0.56 11.22
N GLU A 107 -13.88 1.26 12.19
CA GLU A 107 -15.32 1.31 12.46
C GLU A 107 -16.08 2.21 11.47
N ALA A 108 -15.43 3.23 10.92
CA ALA A 108 -16.03 4.14 9.95
C ALA A 108 -15.91 3.63 8.50
N LEU A 109 -14.80 2.98 8.16
CA LEU A 109 -14.43 2.66 6.79
C LEU A 109 -14.34 1.15 6.53
N THR A 110 -14.68 0.75 5.31
CA THR A 110 -14.22 -0.50 4.69
C THR A 110 -13.25 -0.12 3.58
N LEU A 111 -11.96 -0.34 3.81
CA LEU A 111 -10.88 0.01 2.89
C LEU A 111 -10.54 -1.16 1.98
N ALA A 112 -10.26 -0.84 0.72
CA ALA A 112 -9.48 -1.68 -0.18
C ALA A 112 -8.31 -0.84 -0.71
N ALA A 113 -7.08 -1.24 -0.40
CA ALA A 113 -5.86 -0.59 -0.85
C ALA A 113 -5.19 -1.45 -1.94
N VAL A 114 -4.87 -0.89 -3.10
CA VAL A 114 -4.09 -1.53 -4.17
C VAL A 114 -2.73 -0.81 -4.25
N PRO A 115 -1.69 -1.31 -3.55
CA PRO A 115 -0.43 -0.58 -3.43
C PRO A 115 0.30 -0.38 -4.75
N MET A 116 0.14 -1.28 -5.72
CA MET A 116 0.81 -1.15 -7.02
C MET A 116 -0.15 -1.55 -8.13
N LEU A 117 -0.70 -0.55 -8.83
CA LEU A 117 -1.68 -0.75 -9.90
C LEU A 117 -1.02 -1.13 -11.24
N ASN A 118 0.19 -0.62 -11.50
CA ASN A 118 0.95 -0.89 -12.72
C ASN A 118 2.27 -1.61 -12.42
N PRO A 119 2.23 -2.90 -12.06
CA PRO A 119 3.44 -3.64 -11.74
C PRO A 119 4.37 -3.76 -12.95
N ASP A 120 3.83 -3.86 -14.18
CA ASP A 120 4.65 -3.99 -15.39
C ASP A 120 5.46 -2.71 -15.71
N GLY A 121 4.86 -1.54 -15.48
CA GLY A 121 5.54 -0.25 -15.58
C GLY A 121 6.55 -0.07 -14.45
N ALA A 122 6.21 -0.52 -13.23
CA ALA A 122 7.10 -0.44 -12.07
C ALA A 122 8.39 -1.23 -12.27
N GLU A 123 8.33 -2.45 -12.82
CA GLU A 123 9.52 -3.25 -13.15
C GLU A 123 10.50 -2.52 -14.08
N ARG A 124 9.97 -1.68 -14.97
CA ARG A 124 10.76 -0.92 -15.96
C ARG A 124 11.04 0.51 -15.52
N PHE A 125 10.45 0.94 -14.42
CA PHE A 125 10.45 2.33 -13.96
C PHE A 125 10.02 3.31 -15.07
N VAL A 126 8.85 3.04 -15.66
CA VAL A 126 8.25 3.87 -16.72
C VAL A 126 6.81 4.23 -16.39
N ARG A 127 6.36 5.37 -16.92
CA ARG A 127 5.00 5.87 -16.75
C ARG A 127 3.90 4.89 -17.22
N THR A 128 4.07 4.27 -18.38
CA THR A 128 3.03 3.44 -19.01
C THR A 128 3.09 1.98 -18.54
N ASN A 129 2.04 1.21 -18.82
CA ASN A 129 2.04 -0.24 -18.62
C ASN A 129 2.77 -0.99 -19.76
N ALA A 130 2.83 -2.33 -19.70
CA ALA A 130 3.48 -3.14 -20.75
C ALA A 130 2.89 -2.98 -22.16
N GLN A 131 1.63 -2.52 -22.27
CA GLN A 131 0.96 -2.27 -23.54
C GLN A 131 1.16 -0.85 -24.06
N GLY A 132 1.94 -0.02 -23.34
CA GLY A 132 2.15 1.39 -23.69
C GLY A 132 0.99 2.31 -23.31
N ILE A 133 0.05 1.84 -22.48
CA ILE A 133 -1.11 2.62 -22.02
C ILE A 133 -0.71 3.44 -20.79
N ASP A 134 -1.10 4.72 -20.79
CA ASP A 134 -1.14 5.56 -19.59
C ASP A 134 -2.43 5.22 -18.84
N ILE A 135 -2.31 4.56 -17.69
CA ILE A 135 -3.44 3.99 -16.92
C ILE A 135 -4.30 5.11 -16.32
#